data_AF-K0Z211-F1
#
_entry.id   AF-K0Z211-F1
#
_cell.length_a   1.000
_cell.length_b   1.000
_cell.length_c   1.000
_cell.angle_alpha   90.00
_cell.angle_beta   90.00
_cell.angle_gamma   90.00
#
_symmetry.space_group_name_H-M   'P 1'
#
loop_
_entity.id
_entity.type
_entity.pdbx_description
1 polymer ?
#
loop_
_entity_poly.entity_id
_entity_poly.type
_entity_poly.pdbx_seq_one_letter_code
_entity_poly.pdbx_strand_id
1 'polypeptide(L)'
;AGAGLERSVLAGAAVVAIAGGALAQAVPAANEMGINRAYEETAPGGERADRHEPGSAAYYDAVDEEIRSHGYEPSETVVHTAVKGFASLYPYRVFQASSPHYANPLGEHPARNEELQKWAEASYSEAADPAEFLSLIDSSRWRAPDVFIFRDATSEDVPEGNTAPGDRDEPAAGVNPDDPNAGDVDAGFGTRDELADHDDQPIVPSEQDADYGYRTEINVNDYPSVLNVRTHELLFNPAAFDDEALWHRAEIGPFVVLTRA
;
A
#
# COMPACT_ATOMS: atom_id res chain seq x y z
N ALA A 1 45.41 -43.35 28.00
CA ALA A 1 44.39 -43.32 26.93
C ALA A 1 43.07 -42.70 27.38
N GLY A 2 42.55 -42.97 28.59
CA GLY A 2 41.24 -42.48 29.06
C GLY A 2 41.07 -40.95 29.16
N ALA A 3 42.05 -40.23 29.72
CA ALA A 3 41.94 -38.79 29.95
C ALA A 3 41.89 -37.92 28.66
N GLY A 4 42.38 -38.43 27.53
CA GLY A 4 42.32 -37.73 26.24
C GLY A 4 40.93 -37.85 25.59
N LEU A 5 40.32 -39.02 25.70
CA LEU A 5 38.99 -39.30 25.17
C LEU A 5 37.92 -38.49 25.92
N GLU A 6 38.02 -38.39 27.25
CA GLU A 6 37.10 -37.59 28.08
C GLU A 6 37.13 -36.10 27.74
N ARG A 7 38.32 -35.54 27.48
CA ARG A 7 38.47 -34.14 27.04
C ARG A 7 37.86 -33.90 25.67
N SER A 8 38.03 -34.82 24.73
CA SER A 8 37.43 -34.72 23.39
C SER A 8 35.91 -34.84 23.43
N VAL A 9 35.35 -35.70 24.30
CA VAL A 9 33.91 -35.83 24.50
C VAL A 9 33.31 -34.56 25.12
N LEU A 10 33.96 -34.00 26.14
CA LEU A 10 33.54 -32.73 26.75
C LEU A 10 33.60 -31.56 25.75
N ALA A 11 34.66 -31.48 24.96
CA ALA A 11 34.79 -30.46 23.91
C ALA A 11 33.69 -30.62 22.84
N GLY A 12 33.41 -31.85 22.40
CA GLY A 12 32.34 -32.13 21.45
C GLY A 12 30.96 -31.75 22.00
N ALA A 13 30.68 -32.10 23.25
CA ALA A 13 29.43 -31.73 23.92
C ALA A 13 29.27 -30.20 24.04
N ALA A 14 30.35 -29.48 24.35
CA ALA A 14 30.35 -28.03 24.41
C ALA A 14 30.07 -27.39 23.04
N VAL A 15 30.68 -27.89 21.97
CA VAL A 15 30.42 -27.39 20.60
C VAL A 15 28.97 -27.64 20.19
N VAL A 16 28.42 -28.82 20.48
CA VAL A 16 27.01 -29.12 20.19
C VAL A 16 26.06 -28.22 20.99
N ALA A 17 26.37 -27.96 22.27
CA ALA A 17 25.56 -27.05 23.10
C ALA A 17 25.61 -25.60 22.59
N ILE A 18 26.79 -25.12 22.19
CA ILE A 18 26.95 -23.78 21.61
C ILE A 18 26.22 -23.68 20.27
N ALA A 19 26.37 -24.66 19.38
CA ALA A 19 25.67 -24.69 18.10
C ALA A 19 24.15 -24.78 18.27
N GLY A 20 23.69 -25.59 19.23
CA GLY A 20 22.27 -25.68 19.59
C GLY A 20 21.72 -24.37 20.15
N GLY A 21 22.48 -23.69 21.01
CA GLY A 21 22.12 -22.38 21.55
C GLY A 21 22.09 -21.29 20.46
N ALA A 22 23.08 -21.28 19.57
CA ALA A 22 23.13 -20.36 18.43
C ALA A 22 21.93 -20.57 17.48
N LEU A 23 21.57 -21.83 17.18
CA LEU A 23 20.40 -22.12 16.36
C LEU A 23 19.10 -21.70 17.06
N ALA A 24 18.98 -21.95 18.37
CA ALA A 24 17.82 -21.57 19.16
C ALA A 24 17.62 -20.04 19.25
N GLN A 25 18.69 -19.26 19.11
CA GLN A 25 18.63 -17.79 19.05
C GLN A 25 18.43 -17.27 17.61
N ALA A 26 19.11 -17.87 16.63
CA ALA A 26 19.07 -17.42 15.24
C ALA A 26 17.71 -17.68 14.57
N VAL A 27 17.03 -18.79 14.92
CA VAL A 27 15.73 -19.12 14.32
C VAL A 27 14.65 -18.10 14.69
N PRO A 28 14.46 -17.71 15.96
CA PRO A 28 13.55 -16.61 16.29
C PRO A 28 13.95 -15.29 15.65
N ALA A 29 15.23 -14.90 15.70
CA ALA A 29 15.70 -13.65 15.13
C ALA A 29 15.46 -13.55 13.61
N ALA A 30 15.70 -14.64 12.87
CA ALA A 30 15.45 -14.70 11.43
C ALA A 30 13.94 -14.66 11.08
N ASN A 31 13.08 -15.09 12.01
CA ASN A 31 11.62 -15.12 11.82
C ASN A 31 10.90 -13.98 12.53
N GLU A 32 11.61 -13.10 13.24
CA GLU A 32 11.04 -12.07 14.11
C GLU A 32 10.05 -11.19 13.34
N MET A 33 10.44 -10.77 12.12
CA MET A 33 9.58 -9.99 11.23
C MET A 33 8.28 -10.72 10.86
N GLY A 34 8.36 -12.00 10.49
CA GLY A 34 7.19 -12.80 10.12
C GLY A 34 6.28 -13.10 11.30
N ILE A 35 6.87 -13.28 12.48
CA ILE A 35 6.14 -13.48 13.74
C ILE A 35 5.43 -12.18 14.12
N ASN A 36 6.13 -11.04 14.17
CA ASN A 36 5.53 -9.76 14.52
C ASN A 36 4.38 -9.42 13.58
N ARG A 37 4.57 -9.58 12.26
CA ARG A 37 3.50 -9.36 11.28
C ARG A 37 2.26 -10.23 11.55
N ALA A 38 2.44 -11.53 11.82
CA ALA A 38 1.32 -12.42 12.13
C ALA A 38 0.58 -12.05 13.44
N TYR A 39 1.25 -11.32 14.35
CA TYR A 39 0.64 -10.85 15.60
C TYR A 39 -0.03 -9.48 15.46
N GLU A 40 0.52 -8.61 14.63
CA GLU A 40 0.09 -7.21 14.43
C GLU A 40 -0.96 -7.06 13.32
N GLU A 41 -1.05 -8.00 12.39
CA GLU A 41 -2.02 -7.94 11.28
C GLU A 41 -3.45 -8.11 11.80
N THR A 42 -4.34 -7.25 11.31
CA THR A 42 -5.75 -7.25 11.72
C THR A 42 -6.52 -8.25 10.87
N ALA A 43 -7.12 -9.24 11.51
CA ALA A 43 -7.90 -10.25 10.82
C ALA A 43 -9.19 -9.65 10.22
N PRO A 44 -9.74 -10.26 9.16
CA PRO A 44 -11.11 -9.98 8.74
C PRO A 44 -12.06 -10.22 9.92
N GLY A 45 -12.75 -9.18 10.39
CA GLY A 45 -13.49 -9.16 11.66
C GLY A 45 -12.93 -8.23 12.74
N GLY A 46 -11.77 -7.62 12.49
CA GLY A 46 -11.23 -6.52 13.30
C GLY A 46 -10.52 -6.95 14.59
N GLU A 47 -10.07 -8.20 14.69
CA GLU A 47 -9.27 -8.67 15.82
C GLU A 47 -7.79 -8.76 15.44
N ARG A 48 -6.91 -8.26 16.32
CA ARG A 48 -5.45 -8.51 16.26
C ARG A 48 -5.05 -9.53 17.32
N ALA A 49 -4.06 -10.37 17.02
CA ALA A 49 -3.59 -11.39 17.96
C ALA A 49 -2.80 -10.79 19.15
N ASP A 50 -2.20 -9.61 18.97
CA ASP A 50 -1.49 -8.86 20.00
C ASP A 50 -2.39 -8.00 20.91
N ARG A 51 -3.71 -7.95 20.63
CA ARG A 51 -4.73 -7.17 21.37
C ARG A 51 -4.50 -5.65 21.39
N HIS A 52 -3.71 -5.11 20.46
CA HIS A 52 -3.68 -3.67 20.21
C HIS A 52 -4.90 -3.23 19.38
N GLU A 53 -5.07 -1.92 19.21
CA GLU A 53 -6.14 -1.35 18.39
C GLU A 53 -6.07 -1.92 16.97
N PRO A 54 -7.19 -2.44 16.42
CA PRO A 54 -7.19 -2.99 15.10
C PRO A 54 -6.90 -1.94 14.04
N GLY A 55 -6.14 -2.34 13.03
CA GLY A 55 -5.85 -1.54 11.85
C GLY A 55 -7.04 -1.46 10.90
N SER A 56 -6.80 -0.87 9.74
CA SER A 56 -7.83 -0.50 8.78
C SER A 56 -8.76 -1.64 8.33
N ALA A 57 -8.27 -2.89 8.34
CA ALA A 57 -9.09 -4.07 8.02
C ALA A 57 -10.32 -4.29 8.90
N ALA A 58 -10.36 -3.76 10.13
CA ALA A 58 -11.56 -3.83 10.98
C ALA A 58 -12.79 -3.14 10.39
N TYR A 59 -12.57 -2.17 9.49
CA TYR A 59 -13.63 -1.34 8.94
C TYR A 59 -14.17 -1.86 7.60
N TYR A 60 -13.55 -2.88 7.00
CA TYR A 60 -13.92 -3.36 5.67
C TYR A 60 -15.36 -3.86 5.57
N ASP A 61 -15.86 -4.55 6.61
CA ASP A 61 -17.24 -5.04 6.63
C ASP A 61 -18.24 -3.89 6.68
N ALA A 62 -17.92 -2.83 7.43
CA ALA A 62 -18.75 -1.63 7.49
C ALA A 62 -18.73 -0.85 6.17
N VAL A 63 -17.57 -0.77 5.49
CA VAL A 63 -17.45 -0.18 4.15
C VAL A 63 -18.28 -0.96 3.13
N ASP A 64 -18.22 -2.29 3.14
CA ASP A 64 -19.03 -3.13 2.26
C ASP A 64 -20.54 -3.00 2.54
N GLU A 65 -20.93 -2.97 3.82
CA GLU A 65 -22.32 -2.75 4.22
C GLU A 65 -22.84 -1.38 3.76
N GLU A 66 -22.03 -0.33 3.90
CA GLU A 66 -22.36 1.02 3.44
C GLU A 66 -22.63 1.05 1.93
N ILE A 67 -21.74 0.48 1.12
CA ILE A 67 -21.90 0.43 -0.33
C ILE A 67 -23.19 -0.32 -0.71
N ARG A 68 -23.43 -1.48 -0.08
CA ARG A 68 -24.63 -2.29 -0.34
C ARG A 68 -25.91 -1.60 0.13
N SER A 69 -25.84 -0.75 1.16
CA SER A 69 -27.00 -0.01 1.67
C SER A 69 -27.61 0.94 0.63
N HIS A 70 -26.78 1.41 -0.31
CA HIS A 70 -27.18 2.23 -1.46
C HIS A 70 -27.64 1.41 -2.68
N GLY A 71 -27.75 0.09 -2.56
CA GLY A 71 -28.28 -0.79 -3.61
C GLY A 71 -27.25 -1.33 -4.61
N TYR A 72 -25.96 -1.13 -4.35
CA TYR A 72 -24.88 -1.64 -5.18
C TYR A 72 -24.61 -3.13 -4.91
N GLU A 73 -24.53 -3.94 -5.97
CA GLU A 73 -24.20 -5.36 -5.90
C GLU A 73 -22.68 -5.55 -6.12
N PRO A 74 -21.93 -6.15 -5.17
CA PRO A 74 -20.46 -6.20 -5.24
C PRO A 74 -19.92 -6.68 -6.58
N SER A 75 -20.48 -7.76 -7.14
CA SER A 75 -19.99 -8.35 -8.40
C SER A 75 -20.26 -7.51 -9.66
N GLU A 76 -21.09 -6.47 -9.57
CA GLU A 76 -21.50 -5.60 -10.68
C GLU A 76 -20.98 -4.16 -10.56
N THR A 77 -20.56 -3.77 -9.36
CA THR A 77 -20.09 -2.42 -9.00
C THR A 77 -18.61 -2.23 -9.31
N VAL A 78 -18.29 -1.10 -9.92
CA VAL A 78 -16.91 -0.66 -10.16
C VAL A 78 -16.46 0.25 -9.01
N VAL A 79 -15.38 -0.12 -8.34
CA VAL A 79 -14.82 0.61 -7.20
C VAL A 79 -13.44 1.12 -7.54
N HIS A 80 -13.18 2.41 -7.30
CA HIS A 80 -11.81 2.91 -7.22
C HIS A 80 -11.33 2.82 -5.77
N THR A 81 -10.26 2.06 -5.53
CA THR A 81 -9.62 1.97 -4.22
C THR A 81 -8.16 1.59 -4.37
N ALA A 82 -7.28 2.17 -3.55
CA ALA A 82 -5.91 1.72 -3.37
C ALA A 82 -5.77 0.66 -2.27
N VAL A 83 -6.86 0.31 -1.56
CA VAL A 83 -6.85 -0.60 -0.42
C VAL A 83 -6.90 -2.05 -0.90
N LYS A 84 -5.72 -2.66 -1.06
CA LYS A 84 -5.55 -4.04 -1.55
C LYS A 84 -6.32 -5.08 -0.73
N GLY A 85 -6.34 -4.94 0.60
CA GLY A 85 -7.04 -5.86 1.50
C GLY A 85 -8.54 -5.91 1.21
N PHE A 86 -9.18 -4.74 1.15
CA PHE A 86 -10.60 -4.61 0.80
C PHE A 86 -10.91 -5.24 -0.57
N ALA A 87 -10.13 -4.89 -1.59
CA ALA A 87 -10.26 -5.43 -2.94
C ALA A 87 -10.03 -6.96 -3.04
N SER A 88 -9.32 -7.55 -2.07
CA SER A 88 -9.07 -8.99 -2.03
C SER A 88 -10.18 -9.77 -1.33
N LEU A 89 -10.89 -9.14 -0.40
CA LEU A 89 -11.94 -9.78 0.41
C LEU A 89 -13.32 -9.68 -0.25
N TYR A 90 -13.60 -8.56 -0.90
CA TYR A 90 -14.90 -8.27 -1.48
C TYR A 90 -14.85 -8.30 -3.01
N PRO A 91 -15.82 -8.95 -3.70
CA PRO A 91 -15.73 -9.24 -5.14
C PRO A 91 -16.09 -8.04 -6.03
N TYR A 92 -15.68 -6.84 -5.66
CA TYR A 92 -15.84 -5.61 -6.43
C TYR A 92 -14.94 -5.59 -7.68
N ARG A 93 -15.39 -4.89 -8.72
CA ARG A 93 -14.57 -4.66 -9.92
C ARG A 93 -13.68 -3.44 -9.67
N VAL A 94 -12.39 -3.67 -9.40
CA VAL A 94 -11.48 -2.55 -9.13
C VAL A 94 -11.17 -1.79 -10.42
N PHE A 95 -11.36 -0.47 -10.40
CA PHE A 95 -11.10 0.41 -11.55
C PHE A 95 -9.63 0.36 -11.98
N GLN A 96 -8.70 0.35 -11.03
CA GLN A 96 -7.27 0.25 -11.31
C GLN A 96 -6.59 -0.82 -10.47
N ALA A 97 -5.80 -1.67 -11.12
CA ALA A 97 -5.05 -2.69 -10.41
C ALA A 97 -3.92 -2.05 -9.59
N SER A 98 -3.68 -2.56 -8.39
CA SER A 98 -2.67 -2.01 -7.48
C SER A 98 -1.22 -2.32 -7.87
N SER A 99 -0.98 -3.16 -8.88
CA SER A 99 0.36 -3.48 -9.34
C SER A 99 0.41 -3.56 -10.87
N PRO A 100 1.34 -2.84 -11.52
CA PRO A 100 1.45 -2.84 -12.97
C PRO A 100 1.87 -4.21 -13.51
N HIS A 101 2.72 -4.95 -12.80
CA HIS A 101 3.26 -6.25 -13.25
C HIS A 101 2.24 -7.39 -13.26
N TYR A 102 1.19 -7.27 -12.44
CA TYR A 102 0.08 -8.21 -12.40
C TYR A 102 -1.16 -7.68 -13.12
N ALA A 103 -1.07 -6.49 -13.71
CA ALA A 103 -2.12 -5.98 -14.54
C ALA A 103 -2.14 -6.77 -15.86
N ASN A 104 -3.33 -7.22 -16.24
CA ASN A 104 -3.56 -7.70 -17.59
C ASN A 104 -3.14 -6.59 -18.58
N PRO A 105 -2.40 -6.88 -19.66
CA PRO A 105 -2.13 -5.89 -20.71
C PRO A 105 -3.40 -5.21 -21.25
N LEU A 106 -4.53 -5.92 -21.28
CA LEU A 106 -5.85 -5.35 -21.64
C LEU A 106 -6.45 -4.43 -20.56
N GLY A 107 -5.86 -4.41 -19.37
CA GLY A 107 -6.21 -3.50 -18.28
C GLY A 107 -5.65 -2.09 -18.48
N GLU A 108 -4.74 -1.89 -19.45
CA GLU A 108 -4.23 -0.56 -19.84
C GLU A 108 -3.75 0.28 -18.65
N HIS A 109 -2.99 -0.37 -17.76
CA HIS A 109 -2.60 0.15 -16.46
C HIS A 109 -2.01 1.59 -16.51
N PRO A 110 -1.05 1.92 -17.39
CA PRO A 110 -0.51 3.29 -17.46
C PRO A 110 -1.58 4.32 -17.82
N ALA A 111 -2.43 4.03 -18.80
CA ALA A 111 -3.46 4.97 -19.24
C ALA A 111 -4.55 5.18 -18.16
N ARG A 112 -4.83 4.18 -17.31
CA ARG A 112 -5.73 4.35 -16.16
C ARG A 112 -5.10 5.18 -15.05
N ASN A 113 -3.78 5.10 -14.86
CA ASN A 113 -3.07 6.00 -13.94
C ASN A 113 -3.15 7.45 -14.43
N GLU A 114 -2.88 7.69 -15.72
CA GLU A 114 -2.99 9.03 -16.33
C GLU A 114 -4.40 9.60 -16.16
N GLU A 115 -5.44 8.78 -16.35
CA GLU A 115 -6.82 9.19 -16.17
C GLU A 115 -7.14 9.55 -14.70
N LEU A 116 -6.67 8.74 -13.74
CA LEU A 116 -6.83 9.05 -12.31
C LEU A 116 -6.09 10.33 -11.91
N GLN A 117 -4.87 10.52 -12.40
CA GLN A 117 -4.09 11.73 -12.17
C GLN A 117 -4.81 12.96 -12.75
N LYS A 118 -5.32 12.85 -13.98
CA LYS A 118 -6.11 13.91 -14.61
C LYS A 118 -7.34 14.27 -13.77
N TRP A 119 -8.07 13.29 -13.25
CA TRP A 119 -9.23 13.57 -12.39
C TRP A 119 -8.81 14.25 -11.08
N ALA A 120 -7.73 13.78 -10.44
CA ALA A 120 -7.19 14.40 -9.23
C ALA A 120 -6.84 15.88 -9.47
N GLU A 121 -6.08 16.19 -10.52
CA GLU A 121 -5.69 17.56 -10.87
C GLU A 121 -6.88 18.45 -11.26
N ALA A 122 -7.82 17.91 -12.06
CA ALA A 122 -9.01 18.63 -12.49
C ALA A 122 -9.94 18.96 -11.32
N SER A 123 -9.99 18.10 -10.28
CA SER A 123 -10.83 18.32 -9.10
C SER A 123 -10.47 19.60 -8.32
N TYR A 124 -9.23 20.10 -8.43
CA TYR A 124 -8.79 21.36 -7.84
C TYR A 124 -8.85 22.56 -8.80
N SER A 125 -9.11 22.33 -10.09
CA SER A 125 -8.97 23.33 -11.14
C SER A 125 -10.20 23.40 -12.05
N GLU A 126 -10.17 22.68 -13.17
CA GLU A 126 -11.14 22.79 -14.26
C GLU A 126 -12.49 22.14 -13.96
N ALA A 127 -12.54 21.24 -12.97
CA ALA A 127 -13.73 20.48 -12.58
C ALA A 127 -13.88 20.49 -11.04
N ALA A 128 -13.78 21.68 -10.44
CA ALA A 128 -14.00 21.85 -9.00
C ALA A 128 -15.49 21.81 -8.62
N ASP A 129 -16.40 22.05 -9.59
CA ASP A 129 -17.84 21.90 -9.40
C ASP A 129 -18.24 20.41 -9.45
N PRO A 130 -19.07 19.90 -8.51
CA PRO A 130 -19.43 18.49 -8.46
C PRO A 130 -20.08 17.92 -9.73
N ALA A 131 -20.91 18.71 -10.42
CA ALA A 131 -21.57 18.24 -11.64
C ALA A 131 -20.60 18.19 -12.83
N GLU A 132 -19.70 19.18 -12.94
CA GLU A 132 -18.62 19.17 -13.93
C GLU A 132 -17.65 18.01 -13.68
N PHE A 133 -17.32 17.75 -12.41
CA PHE A 133 -16.47 16.64 -12.01
C PHE A 133 -17.06 15.27 -12.33
N LEU A 134 -18.33 15.06 -11.99
CA LEU A 134 -19.04 13.83 -12.37
C LEU A 134 -19.07 13.65 -13.89
N SER A 135 -19.33 14.72 -14.65
CA SER A 135 -19.29 14.65 -16.11
C SER A 135 -17.90 14.33 -16.66
N LEU A 136 -16.83 14.83 -16.02
CA LEU A 136 -15.45 14.50 -16.38
C LEU A 136 -15.18 13.01 -16.16
N ILE A 137 -15.54 12.48 -14.99
CA ILE A 137 -15.40 11.05 -14.67
C ILE A 137 -16.20 10.20 -15.67
N ASP A 138 -17.42 10.59 -15.99
CA ASP A 138 -18.30 9.85 -16.93
C ASP A 138 -17.86 9.94 -18.38
N SER A 139 -17.01 10.91 -18.72
CA SER A 139 -16.40 11.01 -20.06
C SER A 139 -15.30 9.98 -20.31
N SER A 140 -14.92 9.21 -19.28
CA SER A 140 -13.86 8.22 -19.38
C SER A 140 -14.17 7.15 -20.42
N ARG A 141 -13.10 6.65 -21.06
CA ARG A 141 -13.22 5.56 -22.02
C ARG A 141 -13.56 4.21 -21.37
N TRP A 142 -13.29 4.06 -20.08
CA TRP A 142 -13.67 2.88 -19.30
C TRP A 142 -14.94 3.16 -18.52
N ARG A 143 -15.61 2.10 -18.05
CA ARG A 143 -16.70 2.27 -17.09
C ARG A 143 -16.14 2.99 -15.86
N ALA A 144 -16.71 4.15 -15.57
CA ALA A 144 -16.33 4.97 -14.44
C ALA A 144 -16.63 4.26 -13.10
N PRO A 145 -15.92 4.62 -12.02
CA PRO A 145 -16.23 4.10 -10.68
C PRO A 145 -17.63 4.53 -10.22
N ASP A 146 -18.39 3.57 -9.73
CA ASP A 146 -19.65 3.78 -9.02
C ASP A 146 -19.36 4.23 -7.57
N VAL A 147 -18.23 3.78 -7.01
CA VAL A 147 -17.79 4.07 -5.66
C VAL A 147 -16.31 4.45 -5.65
N PHE A 148 -15.95 5.45 -4.85
CA PHE A 148 -14.58 5.74 -4.47
C PHE A 148 -14.36 5.43 -2.99
N ILE A 149 -13.27 4.74 -2.68
CA ILE A 149 -12.82 4.49 -1.32
C ILE A 149 -11.45 5.13 -1.17
N PHE A 150 -11.43 6.26 -0.48
CA PHE A 150 -10.23 7.03 -0.17
C PHE A 150 -9.81 6.85 1.28
N ARG A 151 -8.59 7.27 1.58
CA ARG A 151 -8.16 7.53 2.96
C ARG A 151 -8.29 9.02 3.25
N ASP A 152 -8.62 9.35 4.49
CA ASP A 152 -8.48 10.74 4.96
C ASP A 152 -6.99 11.12 4.97
N ALA A 153 -6.63 12.28 4.43
CA ALA A 153 -5.26 12.78 4.42
C ALA A 153 -4.66 12.92 5.83
N THR A 154 -5.50 13.06 6.86
CA THR A 154 -5.10 13.13 8.27
C THR A 154 -4.96 11.77 8.95
N SER A 155 -5.31 10.67 8.28
CA SER A 155 -5.19 9.33 8.86
C SER A 155 -3.71 8.90 8.96
N GLU A 156 -3.27 8.52 10.18
CA GLU A 156 -1.92 8.01 10.43
C GLU A 156 -1.75 6.52 10.03
N ASP A 157 -2.83 5.89 9.55
CA ASP A 157 -2.84 4.49 9.12
C ASP A 157 -2.07 4.32 7.81
N VAL A 158 -0.87 3.76 7.91
CA VAL A 158 -0.01 3.38 6.78
C VAL A 158 -0.73 2.31 5.92
N PRO A 159 -0.75 2.43 4.57
CA PRO A 159 -1.39 1.46 3.70
C PRO A 159 -0.89 0.03 3.95
N GLU A 160 -1.82 -0.88 4.25
CA GLU A 160 -1.52 -2.30 4.41
C GLU A 160 -0.94 -2.89 3.10
N GLY A 161 0.29 -3.42 3.18
CA GLY A 161 0.89 -4.20 2.10
C GLY A 161 1.63 -3.44 0.99
N ASN A 162 2.05 -2.18 1.23
CA ASN A 162 2.82 -1.38 0.25
C ASN A 162 4.31 -1.21 0.54
N THR A 163 4.84 -1.85 1.57
CA THR A 163 6.30 -2.00 1.70
C THR A 163 6.72 -3.28 0.97
N ALA A 164 7.43 -3.13 -0.16
CA ALA A 164 8.36 -4.18 -0.52
C ALA A 164 9.35 -4.33 0.65
N PRO A 165 9.93 -5.52 0.89
CA PRO A 165 11.02 -5.65 1.85
C PRO A 165 12.14 -4.65 1.46
N GLY A 166 12.28 -3.54 2.18
CA GLY A 166 13.29 -2.49 1.92
C GLY A 166 12.81 -1.06 1.69
N ASP A 167 11.51 -0.73 1.74
CA ASP A 167 11.03 0.66 1.52
C ASP A 167 10.93 1.51 2.81
N ARG A 168 11.20 0.93 3.98
CA ARG A 168 11.58 1.71 5.17
C ARG A 168 13.09 1.95 5.09
N ASP A 169 13.61 2.94 5.81
CA ASP A 169 15.05 3.08 6.11
C ASP A 169 15.55 1.89 6.97
N GLU A 170 15.30 0.67 6.50
CA GLU A 170 15.61 -0.61 7.10
C GLU A 170 16.57 -1.32 6.13
N PRO A 171 17.74 -1.74 6.61
CA PRO A 171 18.65 -2.52 5.77
C PRO A 171 17.92 -3.77 5.29
N ALA A 172 18.07 -4.07 3.99
CA ALA A 172 17.50 -5.26 3.37
C ALA A 172 17.74 -6.49 4.26
N ALA A 173 16.68 -7.29 4.46
CA ALA A 173 16.72 -8.48 5.31
C ALA A 173 17.94 -9.36 4.94
N GLY A 174 18.92 -9.44 5.85
CA GLY A 174 20.15 -10.21 5.68
C GLY A 174 21.46 -9.42 5.68
N VAL A 175 21.45 -8.08 5.74
CA VAL A 175 22.69 -7.30 5.91
C VAL A 175 23.02 -7.18 7.40
N ASN A 176 24.11 -7.83 7.82
CA ASN A 176 24.67 -7.61 9.16
C ASN A 176 25.43 -6.27 9.16
N PRO A 177 25.00 -5.26 9.95
CA PRO A 177 25.66 -3.95 9.98
C PRO A 177 27.11 -4.00 10.49
N ASP A 178 27.52 -5.12 11.12
CA ASP A 178 28.87 -5.32 11.65
C ASP A 178 29.74 -6.26 10.79
N ASP A 179 29.36 -6.58 9.55
CA ASP A 179 30.19 -7.42 8.67
C ASP A 179 31.40 -6.63 8.12
N PRO A 180 32.65 -6.95 8.53
CA PRO A 180 33.85 -6.26 8.03
C PRO A 180 34.16 -6.57 6.56
N ASN A 181 33.43 -7.51 5.95
CA ASN A 181 33.46 -7.86 4.53
C ASN A 181 32.24 -7.34 3.75
N ALA A 182 31.39 -6.50 4.36
CA ALA A 182 30.48 -5.61 3.63
C ALA A 182 31.31 -4.53 2.90
N GLY A 183 32.21 -4.98 2.02
CA GLY A 183 32.98 -4.11 1.17
C GLY A 183 32.02 -3.39 0.24
N ASP A 184 32.13 -2.06 0.24
CA ASP A 184 31.57 -1.10 -0.70
C ASP A 184 31.02 -1.78 -1.96
N VAL A 185 29.77 -2.22 -1.89
CA VAL A 185 28.98 -2.37 -3.11
C VAL A 185 28.66 -0.95 -3.51
N ASP A 186 29.58 -0.35 -4.26
CA ASP A 186 29.23 0.65 -5.27
C ASP A 186 28.28 -0.05 -6.25
N ALA A 187 27.04 -0.23 -5.78
CA ALA A 187 25.91 -0.44 -6.65
C ALA A 187 25.79 0.91 -7.33
N GLY A 188 26.39 1.03 -8.53
CA GLY A 188 26.53 2.25 -9.33
C GLY A 188 25.20 2.87 -9.80
N PHE A 189 24.25 2.95 -8.88
CA PHE A 189 23.10 3.81 -8.87
C PHE A 189 23.65 5.19 -8.49
N GLY A 190 23.55 6.13 -9.43
CA GLY A 190 23.92 7.52 -9.19
C GLY A 190 23.32 8.02 -7.88
N THR A 191 23.98 9.04 -7.32
CA THR A 191 23.51 9.67 -6.10
C THR A 191 22.06 10.11 -6.24
N ARG A 192 21.34 10.25 -5.12
CA ARG A 192 19.93 10.70 -5.07
C ARG A 192 19.68 12.01 -5.85
N ASP A 193 20.73 12.79 -6.13
CA ASP A 193 20.72 13.99 -6.96
C ASP A 193 20.81 13.73 -8.49
N GLU A 194 21.33 12.59 -8.94
CA GLU A 194 21.53 12.28 -10.37
C GLU A 194 20.32 11.64 -11.07
N LEU A 195 19.31 11.19 -10.32
CA LEU A 195 18.10 10.54 -10.85
C LEU A 195 16.89 11.49 -11.00
N ALA A 196 17.09 12.80 -10.80
CA ALA A 196 16.03 13.80 -10.77
C ALA A 196 15.66 14.40 -12.15
N ASP A 197 16.30 13.97 -13.24
CA ASP A 197 16.27 14.71 -14.53
C ASP A 197 15.25 14.18 -15.56
N HIS A 198 14.10 13.66 -15.12
CA HIS A 198 12.99 13.30 -16.01
C HIS A 198 11.71 14.07 -15.63
N ASP A 199 11.27 14.91 -16.58
CA ASP A 199 10.10 15.82 -16.59
C ASP A 199 8.71 15.17 -16.34
N ASP A 200 8.65 13.88 -15.96
CA ASP A 200 7.41 13.12 -15.69
C ASP A 200 7.21 12.89 -14.17
N GLN A 201 7.62 13.83 -13.32
CA GLN A 201 7.23 13.76 -11.91
C GLN A 201 5.74 14.10 -11.79
N PRO A 202 4.88 13.20 -11.28
CA PRO A 202 3.50 13.58 -10.98
C PRO A 202 3.50 14.73 -9.98
N ILE A 203 2.55 15.64 -10.16
CA ILE A 203 2.49 16.89 -9.42
C ILE A 203 2.45 16.58 -7.92
N VAL A 204 3.49 17.00 -7.20
CA VAL A 204 3.50 16.96 -5.74
C VAL A 204 2.47 17.99 -5.27
N PRO A 205 1.45 17.60 -4.47
CA PRO A 205 0.49 18.55 -3.93
C PRO A 205 1.21 19.69 -3.21
N SER A 206 0.70 20.91 -3.28
CA SER A 206 1.29 22.00 -2.52
C SER A 206 1.23 21.70 -1.01
N GLU A 207 2.10 22.26 -0.17
CA GLU A 207 2.02 22.09 1.30
C GLU A 207 0.63 22.42 1.87
N GLN A 208 -0.19 23.19 1.13
CA GLN A 208 -1.55 23.55 1.49
C GLN A 208 -2.59 22.48 1.10
N ASP A 209 -2.28 21.64 0.11
CA ASP A 209 -3.11 20.52 -0.34
C ASP A 209 -2.80 19.22 0.43
N ALA A 210 -1.58 19.08 0.97
CA ALA A 210 -1.15 17.89 1.72
C ALA A 210 -2.00 17.61 2.98
N ASP A 211 -2.60 18.65 3.57
CA ASP A 211 -3.50 18.57 4.73
C ASP A 211 -4.99 18.60 4.33
N TYR A 212 -5.31 18.72 3.04
CA TYR A 212 -6.67 18.93 2.54
C TYR A 212 -6.92 18.14 1.26
N GLY A 213 -7.31 16.87 1.40
CA GLY A 213 -7.61 16.01 0.26
C GLY A 213 -8.10 14.62 0.65
N TYR A 214 -8.85 13.98 -0.25
CA TYR A 214 -9.08 12.54 -0.18
C TYR A 214 -7.92 11.83 -0.87
N ARG A 215 -7.24 10.95 -0.13
CA ARG A 215 -6.00 10.31 -0.55
C ARG A 215 -6.26 8.98 -1.25
N THR A 216 -5.59 8.78 -2.38
CA THR A 216 -5.43 7.47 -3.04
C THR A 216 -4.01 7.31 -3.56
N GLU A 217 -3.65 6.09 -3.97
CA GLU A 217 -2.32 5.78 -4.48
C GLU A 217 -2.41 5.10 -5.85
N ILE A 218 -1.50 5.48 -6.74
CA ILE A 218 -1.25 4.80 -8.01
C ILE A 218 0.16 4.22 -8.02
N ASN A 219 0.34 3.16 -8.81
CA ASN A 219 1.62 2.45 -8.91
C ASN A 219 2.15 2.58 -10.34
N VAL A 220 3.39 3.02 -10.53
CA VAL A 220 4.01 3.22 -11.85
C VAL A 220 5.22 2.28 -12.00
N ASN A 221 5.44 1.78 -13.21
CA ASN A 221 6.56 0.90 -13.53
C ASN A 221 7.69 1.68 -14.22
N ASP A 222 8.83 1.86 -13.54
CA ASP A 222 10.00 2.61 -14.03
C ASP A 222 11.04 1.73 -14.75
N TYR A 223 10.60 0.73 -15.53
CA TYR A 223 11.52 -0.09 -16.32
C TYR A 223 11.99 0.66 -17.58
N PRO A 224 13.31 0.65 -17.95
CA PRO A 224 14.41 -0.16 -17.42
C PRO A 224 15.35 0.54 -16.43
N SER A 225 15.10 1.80 -16.06
CA SER A 225 16.02 2.59 -15.21
C SER A 225 16.00 2.15 -13.76
N VAL A 226 14.87 1.60 -13.27
CA VAL A 226 14.73 1.04 -11.92
C VAL A 226 13.91 -0.25 -12.01
N LEU A 227 14.36 -1.33 -11.37
CA LEU A 227 13.63 -2.61 -11.33
C LEU A 227 12.37 -2.58 -10.45
N ASN A 228 12.01 -1.42 -9.88
CA ASN A 228 10.99 -1.29 -8.84
C ASN A 228 9.75 -0.55 -9.35
N VAL A 229 8.61 -0.88 -8.74
CA VAL A 229 7.37 -0.11 -8.85
C VAL A 229 7.47 1.09 -7.93
N ARG A 230 7.13 2.29 -8.42
CA ARG A 230 6.98 3.48 -7.57
C ARG A 230 5.51 3.71 -7.24
N THR A 231 5.26 4.09 -6.00
CA THR A 231 3.94 4.53 -5.55
C THR A 231 3.89 6.05 -5.58
N HIS A 232 2.84 6.60 -6.19
CA HIS A 232 2.56 8.02 -6.17
C HIS A 232 1.22 8.26 -5.49
N GLU A 233 1.21 9.21 -4.57
CA GLU A 233 0.00 9.67 -3.91
C GLU A 233 -0.75 10.64 -4.84
N LEU A 234 -2.06 10.46 -4.93
CA LEU A 234 -2.97 11.40 -5.55
C LEU A 234 -3.93 11.93 -4.49
N LEU A 235 -4.15 13.24 -4.52
CA LEU A 235 -5.15 13.90 -3.69
C LEU A 235 -6.30 14.36 -4.56
N PHE A 236 -7.52 14.05 -4.13
CA PHE A 236 -8.74 14.54 -4.74
C PHE A 236 -9.36 15.63 -3.87
N ASN A 237 -9.84 16.70 -4.49
CA ASN A 237 -10.50 17.79 -3.80
C ASN A 237 -11.84 17.32 -3.21
N PRO A 238 -12.04 17.39 -1.88
CA PRO A 238 -13.31 17.02 -1.26
C PRO A 238 -14.50 17.81 -1.81
N ALA A 239 -14.30 19.07 -2.21
CA ALA A 239 -15.35 19.93 -2.74
C ALA A 239 -15.91 19.42 -4.08
N ALA A 240 -15.13 18.67 -4.87
CA ALA A 240 -15.60 18.07 -6.13
C ALA A 240 -16.62 16.94 -5.91
N PHE A 241 -16.82 16.51 -4.66
CA PHE A 241 -17.82 15.53 -4.25
C PHE A 241 -18.91 16.13 -3.35
N ASP A 242 -18.89 17.45 -3.10
CA ASP A 242 -19.76 18.13 -2.14
C ASP A 242 -21.15 18.47 -2.74
N ASP A 243 -21.84 17.44 -3.24
CA ASP A 243 -23.23 17.52 -3.68
C ASP A 243 -23.98 16.23 -3.33
N GLU A 244 -24.86 16.30 -2.33
CA GLU A 244 -25.66 15.17 -1.84
C GLU A 244 -26.64 14.61 -2.89
N ALA A 245 -26.96 15.36 -3.95
CA ALA A 245 -27.77 14.87 -5.05
C ALA A 245 -26.98 14.01 -6.04
N LEU A 246 -25.65 14.07 -6.00
CA LEU A 246 -24.74 13.31 -6.87
C LEU A 246 -23.98 12.24 -6.10
N TRP A 247 -23.67 12.48 -4.82
CA TRP A 247 -22.81 11.64 -3.99
C TRP A 247 -23.38 11.41 -2.59
N HIS A 248 -23.41 10.16 -2.17
CA HIS A 248 -23.50 9.76 -0.77
C HIS A 248 -22.10 9.64 -0.19
N ARG A 249 -21.82 10.39 0.89
CA ARG A 249 -20.55 10.37 1.61
C ARG A 249 -20.72 9.70 2.96
N ALA A 250 -19.81 8.78 3.29
CA ALA A 250 -19.68 8.18 4.61
C ALA A 250 -18.22 8.15 5.06
N GLU A 251 -17.98 8.44 6.34
CA GLU A 251 -16.68 8.28 6.99
C GLU A 251 -16.71 7.05 7.89
N ILE A 252 -15.84 6.08 7.61
CA ILE A 252 -15.83 4.78 8.27
C ILE A 252 -14.39 4.46 8.68
N GLY A 253 -14.06 4.77 9.94
CA GLY A 253 -12.69 4.65 10.44
C GLY A 253 -11.75 5.56 9.63
N PRO A 254 -10.66 5.03 9.04
CA PRO A 254 -9.73 5.82 8.22
C PRO A 254 -10.24 6.08 6.78
N PHE A 255 -11.42 5.56 6.41
CA PHE A 255 -11.91 5.60 5.04
C PHE A 255 -12.96 6.68 4.82
N VAL A 256 -12.87 7.32 3.66
CA VAL A 256 -13.95 8.13 3.08
C VAL A 256 -14.53 7.34 1.92
N VAL A 257 -15.81 6.96 2.06
CA VAL A 257 -16.57 6.20 1.05
C VAL A 257 -17.51 7.17 0.35
N LEU A 258 -17.36 7.28 -0.98
CA LEU A 258 -18.17 8.12 -1.83
C LEU A 258 -18.89 7.23 -2.83
N THR A 259 -20.21 7.18 -2.74
CA THR A 259 -21.07 6.35 -3.57
C THR A 259 -21.95 7.27 -4.43
N ARG A 260 -22.13 6.98 -5.72
CA ARG A 260 -23.05 7.77 -6.55
C ARG A 260 -24.49 7.63 -6.09
N ALA A 261 -25.24 8.75 -6.07
CA ALA A 261 -26.65 8.83 -5.71
C ALA A 261 -27.62 8.38 -6.84
#